data_AF-A0A350P829-F1
#
_entry.id   AF-A0A350P829-F1
#
_cell.length_a   1.000
_cell.length_b   1.000
_cell.length_c   1.000
_cell.angle_alpha   90.00
_cell.angle_beta   90.00
_cell.angle_gamma   90.00
#
_symmetry.space_group_name_H-M   'P 1'
#
loop_
_entity.id
_entity.type
_entity.pdbx_description
1 polymer ?
#
loop_
_entity_poly.entity_id
_entity_poly.type
_entity_poly.pdbx_seq_one_letter_code
_entity_poly.pdbx_strand_id
1 'polypeptide(L)' 'MNQTVTLRDGIIPFCFADNSGSVFYDEYSGDILSLALCFSIESGKLHITEYHAYSIEKLEKRGWIVSDDA' A
#
# COMPACT_ATOMS: atom_id res chain seq x y z
N MET A 1 4.97 -7.86 -12.10
CA MET A 1 3.51 -8.10 -12.15
C MET A 1 2.85 -6.85 -11.62
N ASN A 2 1.76 -6.40 -12.23
CA ASN A 2 1.02 -5.23 -11.73
C ASN A 2 -0.14 -5.75 -10.88
N GLN A 3 -0.31 -5.24 -9.67
CA GLN A 3 -1.38 -5.62 -8.75
C GLN A 3 -2.14 -4.36 -8.33
N THR A 4 -3.46 -4.42 -8.34
CA THR A 4 -4.30 -3.36 -7.81
C THR A 4 -4.80 -3.76 -6.43
N VAL A 5 -4.69 -2.86 -5.45
CA VAL A 5 -5.19 -3.07 -4.09
C VAL A 5 -6.03 -1.88 -3.64
N THR A 6 -7.05 -2.17 -2.84
CA THR A 6 -7.82 -1.17 -2.11
C THR A 6 -7.27 -1.12 -0.68
N LEU A 7 -6.90 0.07 -0.21
CA LEU A 7 -6.49 0.25 1.17
C LEU A 7 -7.72 0.33 2.07
N ARG A 8 -7.59 -0.20 3.30
CA ARG A 8 -8.57 0.05 4.35
C ARG A 8 -8.65 1.56 4.60
N ASP A 9 -9.84 2.05 4.93
CA ASP A 9 -10.05 3.42 5.39
C ASP A 9 -9.02 3.83 6.44
N GLY A 10 -8.56 5.08 6.33
CA GLY A 10 -7.57 5.70 7.20
C GLY A 10 -6.12 5.30 7.01
N ILE A 11 -5.82 4.41 6.06
CA ILE A 11 -4.44 4.18 5.62
C ILE A 11 -4.06 5.24 4.58
N ILE A 12 -3.07 6.06 4.90
CA ILE A 12 -2.57 7.14 4.03
C ILE A 12 -1.24 6.69 3.41
N PRO A 13 -1.20 6.45 2.08
CA PRO A 13 0.00 6.01 1.39
C PRO A 13 0.80 7.19 0.83
N PHE A 14 2.12 7.13 0.96
CA PHE A 14 3.08 8.09 0.43
C PHE A 14 4.13 7.34 -0.39
N CYS A 15 4.32 7.72 -1.65
CA CYS A 15 5.36 7.18 -2.51
C CYS A 15 6.53 8.17 -2.59
N PHE A 16 7.77 7.67 -2.59
CA PHE A 16 8.93 8.52 -2.83
C PHE A 16 9.05 8.86 -4.32
N ALA A 17 9.44 10.09 -4.63
CA ALA A 17 9.56 10.59 -6.00
C ALA A 17 10.59 9.82 -6.85
N ASP A 18 11.49 9.08 -6.21
CA ASP A 18 12.54 8.28 -6.85
C ASP A 18 12.16 6.80 -7.04
N ASN A 19 10.91 6.41 -6.75
CA ASN A 19 10.45 5.02 -6.81
C ASN A 19 11.34 4.06 -5.98
N SER A 20 11.94 4.54 -4.89
CA SER A 20 12.74 3.69 -3.98
C SER A 20 11.88 2.91 -2.98
N GLY A 21 10.60 3.26 -2.85
CA GLY A 21 9.65 2.61 -1.96
C GLY A 21 8.50 3.53 -1.57
N SER A 22 7.85 3.17 -0.47
CA SER A 22 6.67 3.84 0.05
C SER A 22 6.61 3.81 1.57
N VAL A 23 5.84 4.75 2.11
CA VAL A 23 5.46 4.82 3.52
C VAL A 23 3.95 4.83 3.61
N PHE A 24 3.41 4.05 4.54
CA PHE A 24 1.99 3.98 4.85
C PHE A 24 1.79 4.41 6.30
N TYR A 25 0.78 5.23 6.55
CA TYR A 25 0.43 5.72 7.87
C TYR A 25 -1.01 5.33 8.21
N ASP A 26 -1.24 4.77 9.39
CA ASP A 26 -2.58 4.49 9.91
C ASP A 26 -3.05 5.64 10.81
N GLU A 27 -4.02 6.41 10.33
CA GLU A 27 -4.52 7.59 11.05
C GLU A 27 -5.19 7.26 12.38
N TYR A 28 -5.68 6.02 12.55
CA TYR A 28 -6.41 5.62 13.76
C TYR A 28 -5.49 5.12 14.87
N SER A 29 -4.40 4.45 14.53
CA SER A 29 -3.44 3.90 15.50
C SER A 29 -2.17 4.73 15.65
N GLY A 30 -1.86 5.59 14.67
CA GLY A 30 -0.59 6.30 14.57
C GLY A 30 0.57 5.42 14.07
N ASP A 31 0.31 4.19 13.63
CA ASP A 31 1.35 3.27 13.14
C ASP A 31 1.88 3.67 11.76
N ILE A 32 3.16 3.40 11.53
CA ILE A 32 3.88 3.74 10.29
C ILE A 32 4.54 2.48 9.75
N LEU A 33 4.40 2.25 8.44
CA LEU A 33 5.09 1.18 7.71
C LEU A 33 5.88 1.74 6.54
N SER A 34 7.18 1.44 6.48
CA SER A 34 7.97 1.64 5.27
C SER A 34 8.12 0.32 4.52
N LEU A 35 7.88 0.35 3.21
CA LEU A 35 7.95 -0.80 2.30
C LEU A 35 8.76 -0.47 1.05
N ALA A 36 9.52 -1.46 0.57
CA ALA A 36 10.10 -1.43 -0.77
C ALA A 36 9.01 -1.83 -1.79
N LEU A 37 8.16 -0.85 -2.10
CA LEU A 37 7.02 -0.96 -3.02
C LEU A 37 6.72 0.41 -3.61
N CYS A 38 6.46 0.44 -4.91
CA CYS A 38 6.08 1.60 -5.69
C CYS A 38 4.66 1.44 -6.20
N PHE A 39 3.90 2.53 -6.19
CA PHE A 39 2.53 2.54 -6.65
C PHE A 39 2.18 3.85 -7.33
N SER A 40 1.14 3.82 -8.16
CA SER A 40 0.37 4.99 -8.57
C SER A 40 -1.03 4.93 -7.95
N ILE A 41 -1.65 6.09 -7.75
CA ILE A 41 -3.05 6.16 -7.30
C ILE A 41 -3.91 6.58 -8.49
N GLU A 42 -4.91 5.78 -8.81
CA GLU A 42 -5.90 6.10 -9.84
C GLU A 42 -7.29 5.79 -9.30
N SER A 43 -8.20 6.78 -9.35
CA SER A 43 -9.58 6.64 -8.87
C SER A 43 -9.70 6.08 -7.44
N GLY A 44 -8.75 6.42 -6.56
CA GLY A 44 -8.72 5.96 -5.16
C GLY A 44 -8.16 4.55 -4.95
N LYS A 45 -7.76 3.84 -6.02
CA LYS A 45 -7.12 2.53 -5.95
C LYS A 45 -5.60 2.65 -6.05
N LEU A 46 -4.89 1.79 -5.32
CA LEU A 46 -3.44 1.68 -5.39
C LEU A 46 -3.04 0.69 -6.47
N HIS A 47 -2.39 1.17 -7.51
CA HIS A 47 -1.81 0.37 -8.57
C HIS A 47 -0.34 0.15 -8.28
N ILE A 48 0.00 -1.04 -7.80
CA ILE A 48 1.36 -1.41 -7.45
C ILE A 48 2.12 -1.72 -8.75
N THR A 49 3.12 -0.90 -9.04
CA THR A 49 3.93 -0.98 -10.26
C THR A 49 5.18 -1.80 -10.05
N GLU A 50 5.78 -1.71 -8.87
CA GLU A 50 6.99 -2.45 -8.50
C GLU A 50 6.91 -2.83 -7.02
N TYR A 51 7.24 -4.08 -6.68
CA TYR A 51 7.23 -4.53 -5.30
C TYR A 51 8.11 -5.74 -5.09
N HIS A 52 8.66 -5.85 -3.88
CA HIS A 52 9.10 -7.13 -3.35
C HIS A 52 7.88 -7.88 -2.79
N ALA A 53 7.75 -9.19 -3.05
CA ALA A 53 6.60 -10.00 -2.61
C ALA A 53 6.26 -9.83 -1.12
N TYR A 54 7.29 -9.69 -0.29
CA TYR A 54 7.17 -9.43 1.15
C TYR A 54 6.44 -8.12 1.52
N SER A 55 6.45 -7.12 0.65
CA SER A 55 5.78 -5.84 0.89
C SER A 55 4.26 -5.99 0.88
N ILE A 56 3.70 -6.82 -0.01
CA ILE A 56 2.26 -7.09 -0.08
C ILE A 56 1.82 -7.92 1.12
N GLU A 57 2.54 -9.00 1.43
CA GLU A 57 2.24 -9.83 2.59
C GLU A 57 2.22 -9.03 3.89
N LYS A 58 3.06 -7.99 4.03
CA LYS A 58 3.07 -7.12 5.20
C LYS A 58 1.80 -6.29 5.31
N LEU A 59 1.31 -5.73 4.20
CA LEU A 59 0.06 -4.97 4.18
C LEU A 59 -1.13 -5.88 4.48
N GLU A 60 -1.15 -7.10 3.93
CA GLU A 60 -2.17 -8.13 4.21
C GLU A 60 -2.15 -8.55 5.68
N LYS A 61 -0.97 -8.86 6.25
CA LYS A 61 -0.82 -9.25 7.66
C LYS A 61 -1.27 -8.17 8.63
N ARG A 62 -1.21 -6.90 8.24
CA ARG A 62 -1.73 -5.78 9.02
C ARG A 62 -3.23 -5.51 8.81
N GLY A 63 -3.87 -6.20 7.87
CA GLY A 63 -5.25 -5.93 7.49
C GLY A 63 -5.43 -4.55 6.85
N TRP A 64 -4.38 -4.03 6.21
CA TRP A 64 -4.38 -2.70 5.59
C TRP A 64 -4.84 -2.73 4.13
N ILE A 65 -4.89 -3.91 3.54
CA ILE A 65 -5.56 -4.15 2.25
C ILE A 65 -6.92 -4.76 2.56
N VAL A 66 -7.96 -4.23 1.92
CA VAL A 66 -9.27 -4.85 1.84
C VAL A 66 -9.35 -5.59 0.50
N SER A 67 -9.75 -6.87 0.54
CA SER A 67 -10.10 -7.58 -0.68
C SER A 67 -11.38 -6.96 -1.26
N ASP A 68 -11.38 -6.69 -2.56
CA ASP A 68 -12.61 -6.51 -3.32
C ASP A 68 -13.30 -7.90 -3.43
N ASP A 69 -13.66 -8.55 -2.31
CA ASP A 69 -14.39 -9.81 -2.33
C ASP A 69 -15.89 -9.55 -2.52
N ALA A 70 -16.34 -9.94 -3.72
CA ALA A 70 -17.71 -10.22 -4.21
C ALA A 70 -18.67 -9.05 -4.48
#